data_AF-A0A1F8LFK0-F1
#
_entry.id   AF-A0A1F8LFK0-F1
#
_cell.length_a   1.000
_cell.length_b   1.000
_cell.length_c   1.000
_cell.angle_alpha   90.00
_cell.angle_beta   90.00
_cell.angle_gamma   90.00
#
_symmetry.space_group_name_H-M   'P 1'
#
loop_
_entity.id
_entity.type
_entity.pdbx_description
1 polymer ?
#
loop_
_entity_poly.entity_id
_entity_poly.type
_entity_poly.pdbx_seq_one_letter_code
_entity_poly.pdbx_strand_id
1 'polypeptide(L)'
;MDPNVVLPLLSSVASFVFGALVFAQWLQRRRSFQLVWAIGLLWYGISAGTEFVGSAFGWSEPLYRTWYLIGAFFVAAYLGMGTVYLLAKTRFGYFVAATLLLGGLFGLSIRGRYPEAGELGLTVILFSILAATLVATTTWLRRDWSGHVTMAILALGSVGVAYLTLTAQLAAPGWAVDPVTHVPVGTAIPGAVRVLAAPFNIAGAFALVFGALFSAYVFMPKNKVMRGRTLPPVVAQLYGLVAVVVNFFASIPRAVAAGKRGELHSRVPATLLIAIGGFIPGVTSGLNRFGFTWAFFLGELLGVLFIFAGFLVSREVFASRARPERTPALRGEATSA
;
A
#
# COMPACT_ATOMS: atom_id res chain seq x y z
N MET A 1 -27.59 3.44 -13.34
CA MET A 1 -26.50 2.45 -13.49
C MET A 1 -26.23 1.86 -12.12
N ASP A 2 -26.03 0.56 -12.02
CA ASP A 2 -25.77 -0.12 -10.75
C ASP A 2 -24.39 0.31 -10.19
N PRO A 3 -24.33 0.88 -8.95
CA PRO A 3 -23.06 1.23 -8.30
C PRO A 3 -22.08 0.06 -8.22
N ASN A 4 -22.57 -1.18 -8.05
CA ASN A 4 -21.74 -2.38 -7.97
C ASN A 4 -21.07 -2.75 -9.30
N VAL A 5 -21.51 -2.13 -10.39
CA VAL A 5 -20.89 -2.27 -11.71
C VAL A 5 -19.98 -1.08 -11.99
N VAL A 6 -20.46 0.14 -11.75
CA VAL A 6 -19.75 1.37 -12.13
C VAL A 6 -18.50 1.61 -11.28
N LEU A 7 -18.59 1.45 -9.96
CA LEU A 7 -17.48 1.73 -9.04
C LEU A 7 -16.26 0.82 -9.27
N PRO A 8 -16.38 -0.51 -9.37
CA PRO A 8 -15.23 -1.36 -9.68
C PRO A 8 -14.70 -1.15 -11.10
N LEU A 9 -15.56 -0.83 -12.09
CA LEU A 9 -15.11 -0.48 -13.44
C LEU A 9 -14.21 0.76 -13.43
N LEU A 10 -14.68 1.84 -12.79
CA LEU A 10 -13.91 3.08 -12.67
C LEU A 10 -12.60 2.85 -11.92
N SER A 11 -12.62 2.02 -10.85
CA SER A 11 -11.43 1.66 -10.08
C SER A 11 -10.42 0.91 -10.94
N SER A 12 -10.90 -0.06 -11.73
CA SER A 12 -10.08 -0.85 -12.65
C SER A 12 -9.41 0.01 -13.71
N VAL A 13 -10.21 0.84 -14.41
CA VAL A 13 -9.72 1.75 -15.45
C VAL A 13 -8.73 2.77 -14.88
N ALA A 14 -9.07 3.42 -13.76
CA ALA A 14 -8.19 4.38 -13.11
C ALA A 14 -6.86 3.73 -12.71
N SER A 15 -6.90 2.51 -12.17
CA SER A 15 -5.71 1.79 -11.77
C SER A 15 -4.84 1.37 -12.95
N PHE A 16 -5.42 0.91 -14.07
CA PHE A 16 -4.65 0.56 -15.26
C PHE A 16 -4.00 1.79 -15.90
N VAL A 17 -4.74 2.90 -16.03
CA VAL A 17 -4.18 4.16 -16.54
C VAL A 17 -3.04 4.64 -15.64
N PHE A 18 -3.26 4.65 -14.33
CA PHE A 18 -2.24 5.04 -13.38
C PHE A 18 -1.01 4.11 -13.42
N GLY A 19 -1.22 2.79 -13.45
CA GLY A 19 -0.17 1.78 -13.58
C GLY A 19 0.66 1.96 -14.84
N ALA A 20 0.02 2.23 -15.99
CA ALA A 20 0.70 2.52 -17.25
C ALA A 20 1.58 3.78 -17.17
N LEU A 21 1.10 4.85 -16.51
CA LEU A 21 1.88 6.07 -16.30
C LEU A 21 3.11 5.84 -15.39
N VAL A 22 2.95 5.05 -14.33
CA VAL A 22 4.07 4.68 -13.44
C VAL A 22 5.07 3.79 -14.17
N PHE A 23 4.59 2.84 -14.98
CA PHE A 23 5.44 1.97 -15.78
C PHE A 23 6.23 2.74 -16.84
N ALA A 24 5.59 3.67 -17.55
CA ALA A 24 6.28 4.57 -18.48
C ALA A 24 7.37 5.40 -17.76
N GLN A 25 7.10 5.86 -16.54
CA GLN A 25 8.09 6.54 -15.72
C GLN A 25 9.27 5.62 -15.33
N TRP A 26 9.00 4.34 -15.08
CA TRP A 26 10.02 3.34 -14.83
C TRP A 26 10.88 3.07 -16.07
N LEU A 27 10.29 2.98 -17.26
CA LEU A 27 11.06 2.78 -18.50
C LEU A 27 12.12 3.87 -18.71
N GLN A 28 11.81 5.10 -18.29
CA GLN A 28 12.72 6.24 -18.38
C GLN A 28 13.76 6.27 -17.24
N ARG A 29 13.36 6.02 -15.98
CA ARG A 29 14.21 6.25 -14.79
C ARG A 29 14.80 4.99 -14.16
N ARG A 30 14.26 3.82 -14.51
CA ARG A 30 14.68 2.48 -14.08
C ARG A 30 14.83 2.32 -12.56
N ARG A 31 13.97 2.98 -11.77
CA ARG A 31 14.00 2.85 -10.30
C ARG A 31 13.13 1.67 -9.86
N SER A 32 13.69 0.75 -9.08
CA SER A 32 13.03 -0.51 -8.68
C SER A 32 11.64 -0.31 -8.05
N PHE A 33 11.49 0.70 -7.18
CA PHE A 33 10.20 1.00 -6.54
C PHE A 33 9.08 1.34 -7.54
N GLN A 34 9.40 1.97 -8.68
CA GLN A 34 8.41 2.32 -9.69
C GLN A 34 7.87 1.08 -10.39
N LEU A 35 8.75 0.11 -10.69
CA LEU A 35 8.32 -1.15 -11.28
C LEU A 35 7.40 -1.91 -10.32
N VAL A 36 7.78 -1.99 -9.05
CA VAL A 36 6.98 -2.70 -8.05
C VAL A 36 5.62 -2.01 -7.81
N TRP A 37 5.57 -0.68 -7.79
CA TRP A 37 4.29 0.04 -7.76
C TRP A 37 3.45 -0.17 -9.02
N ALA A 38 4.06 -0.19 -10.21
CA ALA A 38 3.33 -0.49 -11.44
C ALA A 38 2.71 -1.90 -11.40
N ILE A 39 3.44 -2.89 -10.87
CA ILE A 39 2.93 -4.24 -10.64
C ILE A 39 1.78 -4.22 -9.62
N GLY A 40 1.91 -3.50 -8.50
CA GLY A 40 0.84 -3.36 -7.52
C GLY A 40 -0.43 -2.71 -8.08
N LEU A 41 -0.28 -1.71 -8.96
CA LEU A 41 -1.41 -1.05 -9.66
C LEU A 41 -2.02 -1.94 -10.73
N LEU A 42 -1.22 -2.80 -11.37
CA LEU A 42 -1.73 -3.83 -12.26
C LEU A 42 -2.62 -4.81 -11.49
N TRP A 43 -2.15 -5.30 -10.33
CA TRP A 43 -2.95 -6.16 -9.46
C TRP A 43 -4.24 -5.49 -9.00
N TYR A 44 -4.17 -4.23 -8.60
CA TYR A 44 -5.36 -3.46 -8.24
C TYR A 44 -6.35 -3.40 -9.41
N GLY A 45 -5.87 -3.06 -10.61
CA GLY A 45 -6.70 -2.98 -11.81
C GLY A 45 -7.37 -4.31 -12.16
N ILE A 46 -6.65 -5.43 -12.03
CA ILE A 46 -7.20 -6.77 -12.27
C ILE A 46 -8.24 -7.13 -11.21
N SER A 47 -7.97 -6.89 -9.92
CA SER A 47 -8.93 -7.16 -8.83
C SER A 47 -10.25 -6.43 -9.06
N ALA A 48 -10.20 -5.11 -9.23
CA ALA A 48 -11.38 -4.30 -9.51
C ALA A 48 -12.05 -4.68 -10.85
N GLY A 49 -11.26 -5.11 -11.84
CA GLY A 49 -11.78 -5.62 -13.10
C GLY A 49 -12.59 -6.91 -12.92
N THR A 50 -12.12 -7.83 -12.08
CA THR A 50 -12.86 -9.06 -11.78
C THR A 50 -14.17 -8.79 -11.04
N GLU A 51 -14.19 -7.79 -10.16
CA GLU A 51 -15.42 -7.34 -9.47
C GLU A 51 -16.42 -6.74 -10.44
N PHE A 52 -15.97 -5.88 -11.35
CA PHE A 52 -16.82 -5.36 -12.42
C PHE A 52 -17.42 -6.48 -13.26
N VAL A 53 -16.59 -7.42 -13.72
CA VAL A 53 -17.06 -8.55 -14.55
C VAL A 53 -18.06 -9.40 -13.77
N GLY A 54 -17.77 -9.70 -12.49
CA GLY A 54 -18.64 -10.50 -11.63
C GLY A 54 -19.98 -9.84 -11.34
N SER A 55 -19.97 -8.54 -11.07
CA SER A 55 -21.19 -7.76 -10.82
C SER A 55 -22.02 -7.52 -12.08
N ALA A 56 -21.38 -7.35 -13.24
CA ALA A 56 -22.07 -7.01 -14.50
C ALA A 56 -22.57 -8.24 -15.27
N PHE A 57 -21.81 -9.33 -15.24
CA PHE A 57 -22.04 -10.50 -16.09
C PHE A 57 -22.21 -11.80 -15.31
N GLY A 58 -22.11 -11.75 -13.97
CA GLY A 58 -22.24 -12.90 -13.09
C GLY A 58 -20.89 -13.50 -12.67
N TRP A 59 -20.90 -14.19 -11.53
CA TRP A 59 -19.73 -14.81 -10.94
C TRP A 59 -19.51 -16.24 -11.43
N SER A 60 -18.24 -16.59 -11.59
CA SER A 60 -17.77 -17.95 -11.80
C SER A 60 -16.63 -18.26 -10.83
N GLU A 61 -16.39 -19.54 -10.57
CA GLU A 61 -15.34 -19.96 -9.65
C GLU A 61 -13.93 -19.44 -10.04
N PRO A 62 -13.47 -19.51 -11.31
CA PRO A 62 -12.16 -18.96 -11.69
C PRO A 62 -12.07 -17.45 -11.49
N LEU A 63 -13.15 -16.72 -11.79
CA LEU A 63 -13.21 -15.28 -11.61
C LEU A 63 -13.12 -14.91 -10.13
N TYR A 64 -13.86 -15.65 -9.28
CA TYR A 64 -13.88 -15.46 -7.84
C TYR A 64 -12.53 -15.81 -7.18
N ARG A 65 -11.86 -16.88 -7.62
CA ARG A 65 -10.50 -17.21 -7.16
C ARG A 65 -9.49 -16.13 -7.55
N THR A 66 -9.61 -15.57 -8.75
CA THR A 66 -8.73 -14.49 -9.23
C THR A 66 -8.94 -13.21 -8.42
N TRP A 67 -10.20 -12.81 -8.22
CA TRP A 67 -10.58 -11.71 -7.35
C TRP A 67 -9.97 -11.88 -5.95
N TYR A 68 -10.22 -13.04 -5.32
CA TYR A 68 -9.78 -13.28 -3.97
C TYR A 68 -8.26 -13.30 -3.84
N LEU A 69 -7.56 -14.01 -4.74
CA LEU A 69 -6.10 -14.10 -4.71
C LEU A 69 -5.47 -12.72 -4.86
N ILE A 70 -5.90 -11.96 -5.85
CA ILE A 70 -5.27 -10.69 -6.18
C ILE A 70 -5.64 -9.63 -5.15
N GLY A 71 -6.94 -9.45 -4.87
CA GLY A 71 -7.44 -8.46 -3.93
C GLY A 71 -7.00 -8.71 -2.50
N ALA A 72 -7.15 -9.94 -2.00
CA ALA A 72 -6.87 -10.26 -0.60
C ALA A 72 -5.38 -10.39 -0.29
N PHE A 73 -4.52 -10.68 -1.27
CA PHE A 73 -3.08 -10.90 -1.01
C PHE A 73 -2.16 -9.93 -1.74
N PHE A 74 -2.39 -9.63 -3.02
CA PHE A 74 -1.37 -8.98 -3.85
C PHE A 74 -1.46 -7.46 -3.83
N VAL A 75 -2.66 -6.86 -3.88
CA VAL A 75 -2.81 -5.41 -4.03
C VAL A 75 -2.04 -4.63 -2.96
N ALA A 76 -2.40 -4.81 -1.69
CA ALA A 76 -1.78 -4.08 -0.59
C ALA A 76 -0.29 -4.44 -0.44
N ALA A 77 0.05 -5.72 -0.58
CA ALA A 77 1.41 -6.21 -0.38
C ALA A 77 2.40 -5.64 -1.42
N TYR A 78 2.05 -5.63 -2.71
CA TYR A 78 2.93 -5.12 -3.76
C TYR A 78 2.99 -3.59 -3.76
N LEU A 79 1.88 -2.88 -3.49
CA LEU A 79 1.92 -1.42 -3.32
C LEU A 79 2.80 -1.01 -2.13
N GLY A 80 2.68 -1.70 -1.00
CA GLY A 80 3.55 -1.53 0.17
C GLY A 80 5.01 -1.86 -0.14
N MET A 81 5.26 -2.93 -0.90
CA MET A 81 6.61 -3.36 -1.29
C MET A 81 7.35 -2.31 -2.13
N GLY A 82 6.66 -1.56 -2.99
CA GLY A 82 7.27 -0.43 -3.68
C GLY A 82 7.76 0.64 -2.70
N THR A 83 7.03 0.87 -1.61
CA THR A 83 7.46 1.79 -0.53
C THR A 83 8.65 1.24 0.27
N VAL A 84 8.71 -0.09 0.48
CA VAL A 84 9.90 -0.73 1.07
C VAL A 84 11.14 -0.48 0.21
N TYR A 85 11.03 -0.64 -1.12
CA TYR A 85 12.12 -0.30 -2.04
C TYR A 85 12.46 1.19 -2.05
N LEU A 86 11.46 2.07 -1.98
CA LEU A 86 11.68 3.53 -1.91
C LEU A 86 12.51 3.90 -0.68
N LEU A 87 12.24 3.26 0.45
CA LEU A 87 12.84 3.56 1.76
C LEU A 87 13.97 2.60 2.15
N ALA A 88 14.47 1.77 1.23
CA ALA A 88 15.46 0.73 1.50
C ALA A 88 16.76 1.25 2.15
N LYS A 89 17.15 2.50 1.86
CA LYS A 89 18.34 3.13 2.46
C LYS A 89 18.15 3.63 3.90
N THR A 90 16.92 3.59 4.40
CA THR A 90 16.56 4.05 5.74
C THR A 90 16.44 2.86 6.70
N ARG A 91 16.12 3.13 7.98
CA ARG A 91 15.83 2.08 8.97
C ARG A 91 14.39 1.56 8.90
N PHE A 92 13.65 1.88 7.83
CA PHE A 92 12.25 1.50 7.66
C PHE A 92 12.04 -0.03 7.64
N GLY A 93 13.05 -0.82 7.28
CA GLY A 93 12.98 -2.28 7.35
C GLY A 93 12.64 -2.84 8.75
N TYR A 94 13.00 -2.15 9.84
CA TYR A 94 12.56 -2.58 11.18
C TYR A 94 11.04 -2.41 11.38
N PHE A 95 10.46 -1.35 10.80
CA PHE A 95 9.02 -1.15 10.83
C PHE A 95 8.32 -2.25 10.01
N VAL A 96 8.84 -2.59 8.83
CA VAL A 96 8.33 -3.69 7.99
C VAL A 96 8.41 -5.03 8.72
N ALA A 97 9.53 -5.33 9.40
CA ALA A 97 9.66 -6.53 10.23
C ALA A 97 8.60 -6.58 11.34
N ALA A 98 8.37 -5.46 12.03
CA ALA A 98 7.36 -5.38 13.08
C ALA A 98 5.93 -5.59 12.53
N THR A 99 5.60 -5.04 11.36
CA THR A 99 4.27 -5.21 10.76
C THR A 99 4.05 -6.62 10.19
N LEU A 100 5.10 -7.28 9.70
CA LEU A 100 5.04 -8.71 9.35
C LEU A 100 4.71 -9.57 10.58
N LEU A 101 5.41 -9.33 11.70
CA LEU A 101 5.13 -10.03 12.96
C LEU A 101 3.70 -9.74 13.45
N LEU A 102 3.27 -8.48 13.40
CA LEU A 102 1.89 -8.09 13.76
C LEU A 102 0.86 -8.81 12.90
N GLY A 103 1.12 -8.94 11.59
CA GLY A 103 0.25 -9.67 10.69
C GLY A 103 0.16 -11.17 11.00
N GLY A 104 1.28 -11.79 11.36
CA GLY A 104 1.31 -13.17 11.86
C GLY A 104 0.54 -13.34 13.17
N LEU A 105 0.72 -12.43 14.13
CA LEU A 105 0.01 -12.44 15.41
C LEU A 105 -1.49 -12.24 15.23
N PHE A 106 -1.89 -11.36 14.32
CA PHE A 106 -3.29 -11.17 13.97
C PHE A 106 -3.88 -12.44 13.32
N GLY A 107 -3.16 -13.07 12.40
CA GLY A 107 -3.58 -14.35 11.83
C GLY A 107 -3.76 -15.43 12.91
N LEU A 108 -2.86 -15.47 13.88
CA LEU A 108 -2.93 -16.38 15.02
C LEU A 108 -4.13 -16.08 15.93
N SER A 109 -4.44 -14.82 16.21
CA SER A 109 -5.53 -14.45 17.11
C SER A 109 -6.91 -14.78 16.54
N ILE A 110 -7.07 -14.72 15.22
CA ILE A 110 -8.32 -15.07 14.55
C ILE A 110 -8.47 -16.58 14.27
N ARG A 111 -7.47 -17.42 14.61
CA ARG A 111 -7.50 -18.86 14.35
C ARG A 111 -8.71 -19.54 15.00
N GLY A 112 -9.13 -19.09 16.18
CA GLY A 112 -10.28 -19.66 16.90
C GLY A 112 -11.61 -19.49 16.15
N ARG A 113 -11.66 -18.58 15.17
CA ARG A 113 -12.82 -18.39 14.28
C ARG A 113 -12.89 -19.44 13.16
N TYR A 114 -11.80 -20.18 12.94
CA TYR A 114 -11.69 -21.22 11.90
C TYR A 114 -11.01 -22.44 12.52
N PRO A 115 -11.77 -23.36 13.15
CA PRO A 115 -11.19 -24.54 13.82
C PRO A 115 -10.30 -25.38 12.90
N GLU A 116 -10.66 -25.48 11.61
CA GLU A 116 -9.90 -26.15 10.55
C GLU A 116 -8.55 -25.47 10.24
N ALA A 117 -8.34 -24.23 10.67
CA ALA A 117 -7.13 -23.46 10.42
C ALA A 117 -6.05 -23.64 11.51
N GLY A 118 -6.23 -24.55 12.47
CA GLY A 118 -5.35 -24.68 13.65
C GLY A 118 -3.86 -24.78 13.32
N GLU A 119 -3.47 -25.76 12.51
CA GLU A 119 -2.08 -25.99 12.12
C GLU A 119 -1.54 -24.92 11.17
N LEU A 120 -2.39 -24.42 10.26
CA LEU A 120 -2.02 -23.37 9.31
C LEU A 120 -1.80 -22.02 10.01
N GLY A 121 -2.60 -21.71 11.05
CA GLY A 121 -2.43 -20.50 11.86
C GLY A 121 -1.10 -20.46 12.61
N LEU A 122 -0.64 -21.61 13.14
CA LEU A 122 0.70 -21.75 13.73
C LEU A 122 1.79 -21.59 12.66
N THR A 123 1.58 -22.16 11.48
CA THR A 123 2.50 -22.01 10.35
C THR A 123 2.65 -20.54 9.92
N VAL A 124 1.55 -19.78 9.89
CA VAL A 124 1.56 -18.34 9.55
C VAL A 124 2.43 -17.55 10.51
N ILE A 125 2.26 -17.75 11.82
CA ILE A 125 3.04 -16.99 12.80
C ILE A 125 4.53 -17.38 12.75
N LEU A 126 4.85 -18.67 12.59
CA LEU A 126 6.24 -19.12 12.47
C LEU A 126 6.91 -18.53 11.22
N PHE A 127 6.23 -18.54 10.08
CA PHE A 127 6.71 -17.89 8.85
C PHE A 127 6.88 -16.39 9.04
N SER A 128 5.93 -15.72 9.71
CA SER A 128 5.98 -14.28 9.98
C SER A 128 7.13 -13.90 10.92
N ILE A 129 7.42 -14.73 11.94
CA ILE A 129 8.57 -14.55 12.84
C ILE A 129 9.88 -14.70 12.05
N LEU A 130 10.00 -15.73 11.22
CA LEU A 130 11.17 -15.96 10.39
C LEU A 130 11.39 -14.79 9.41
N ALA A 131 10.34 -14.38 8.71
CA ALA A 131 10.37 -13.25 7.79
C ALA A 131 10.76 -11.95 8.50
N ALA A 132 10.13 -11.64 9.64
CA ALA A 132 10.45 -10.45 10.44
C ALA A 132 11.91 -10.46 10.91
N THR A 133 12.40 -11.61 11.39
CA THR A 133 13.79 -11.77 11.86
C THR A 133 14.78 -11.57 10.72
N LEU A 134 14.50 -12.14 9.54
CA LEU A 134 15.36 -12.02 8.37
C LEU A 134 15.40 -10.57 7.87
N VAL A 135 14.26 -9.88 7.81
CA VAL A 135 14.18 -8.47 7.42
C VAL A 135 14.87 -7.57 8.45
N ALA A 136 14.67 -7.78 9.74
CA ALA A 136 15.30 -7.00 10.81
C ALA A 136 16.82 -7.17 10.82
N THR A 137 17.30 -8.41 10.72
CA THR A 137 18.74 -8.75 10.66
C THR A 137 19.38 -8.16 9.40
N THR A 138 18.72 -8.28 8.24
CA THR A 138 19.20 -7.66 6.99
C THR A 138 19.22 -6.14 7.13
N THR A 139 18.23 -5.53 7.77
CA THR A 139 18.19 -4.08 8.01
C THR A 139 19.33 -3.62 8.92
N TRP A 140 19.70 -4.44 9.91
CA TRP A 140 20.83 -4.19 10.79
C TRP A 140 22.18 -4.30 10.07
N LEU A 141 22.40 -5.41 9.35
CA LEU A 141 23.69 -5.74 8.73
C LEU A 141 23.92 -5.01 7.40
N ARG A 142 22.91 -4.97 6.52
CA ARG A 142 22.99 -4.45 5.14
C ARG A 142 21.64 -3.85 4.72
N ARG A 143 21.29 -2.69 5.26
CA ARG A 143 19.97 -2.06 5.04
C ARG A 143 19.54 -1.95 3.58
N ASP A 144 20.47 -1.69 2.66
CA ASP A 144 20.17 -1.57 1.22
C ASP A 144 19.64 -2.89 0.61
N TRP A 145 19.94 -4.04 1.22
CA TRP A 145 19.43 -5.35 0.82
C TRP A 145 18.06 -5.69 1.41
N SER A 146 17.58 -4.93 2.40
CA SER A 146 16.31 -5.19 3.10
C SER A 146 15.12 -5.26 2.13
N GLY A 147 15.11 -4.40 1.11
CA GLY A 147 14.10 -4.43 0.05
C GLY A 147 14.11 -5.72 -0.78
N HIS A 148 15.29 -6.22 -1.16
CA HIS A 148 15.40 -7.46 -1.94
C HIS A 148 15.00 -8.69 -1.14
N VAL A 149 15.40 -8.76 0.13
CA VAL A 149 15.00 -9.83 1.05
C VAL A 149 13.49 -9.82 1.27
N THR A 150 12.90 -8.64 1.51
CA THR A 150 11.45 -8.51 1.68
C THR A 150 10.70 -8.92 0.40
N MET A 151 11.22 -8.55 -0.78
CA MET A 151 10.64 -8.96 -2.06
C MET A 151 10.70 -10.48 -2.25
N ALA A 152 11.81 -11.13 -1.89
CA ALA A 152 11.95 -12.58 -2.00
C ALA A 152 10.95 -13.30 -1.09
N ILE A 153 10.77 -12.83 0.15
CA ILE A 153 9.75 -13.33 1.08
C ILE A 153 8.36 -13.16 0.49
N LEU A 154 8.04 -11.96 -0.02
CA LEU A 154 6.74 -11.68 -0.65
C LEU A 154 6.49 -12.57 -1.86
N ALA A 155 7.48 -12.78 -2.72
CA ALA A 155 7.36 -13.64 -3.90
C ALA A 155 7.12 -15.11 -3.52
N LEU A 156 7.89 -15.65 -2.57
CA LEU A 156 7.71 -17.01 -2.06
C LEU A 156 6.32 -17.17 -1.41
N GLY A 157 5.93 -16.22 -0.58
CA GLY A 157 4.59 -16.18 0.00
C GLY A 157 3.50 -16.12 -1.07
N SER A 158 3.70 -15.31 -2.11
CA SER A 158 2.74 -15.15 -3.23
C SER A 158 2.50 -16.46 -3.95
N VAL A 159 3.56 -17.25 -4.20
CA VAL A 159 3.45 -18.59 -4.80
C VAL A 159 2.66 -19.53 -3.88
N GLY A 160 2.96 -19.53 -2.58
CA GLY A 160 2.27 -20.36 -1.60
C GLY A 160 0.77 -20.06 -1.51
N VAL A 161 0.39 -18.78 -1.37
CA VAL A 161 -1.03 -18.39 -1.30
C VAL A 161 -1.75 -18.55 -2.64
N ALA A 162 -1.05 -18.41 -3.76
CA ALA A 162 -1.61 -18.72 -5.08
C ALA A 162 -1.95 -20.20 -5.20
N TYR A 163 -1.01 -21.09 -4.86
CA TYR A 163 -1.26 -22.53 -4.85
C TYR A 163 -2.47 -22.86 -3.96
N LEU A 164 -2.45 -22.44 -2.69
CA LEU A 164 -3.52 -22.74 -1.74
C LEU A 164 -4.88 -22.16 -2.16
N THR A 165 -4.91 -20.97 -2.76
CA THR A 165 -6.16 -20.35 -3.23
C THR A 165 -6.70 -21.04 -4.48
N LEU A 166 -5.82 -21.50 -5.38
CA LEU A 166 -6.23 -22.15 -6.63
C LEU A 166 -6.62 -23.62 -6.42
N THR A 167 -6.04 -24.31 -5.44
CA THR A 167 -6.35 -25.72 -5.15
C THR A 167 -7.36 -25.90 -4.01
N ALA A 168 -7.77 -24.83 -3.33
CA ALA A 168 -8.81 -24.91 -2.28
C ALA A 168 -10.10 -25.51 -2.84
N GLN A 169 -10.76 -26.38 -2.08
CA GLN A 169 -12.09 -26.87 -2.45
C GLN A 169 -13.15 -25.82 -2.07
N LEU A 170 -13.99 -25.44 -3.03
CA LEU A 170 -15.08 -24.49 -2.82
C LEU A 170 -16.41 -25.23 -2.93
N ALA A 171 -17.29 -24.99 -1.97
CA ALA A 171 -18.66 -25.49 -2.06
C ALA A 171 -19.39 -24.84 -3.24
N ALA A 172 -20.29 -25.58 -3.89
CA ALA A 172 -21.14 -25.03 -4.94
C ALA A 172 -21.90 -23.79 -4.41
N PRO A 173 -21.95 -22.69 -5.17
CA PRO A 173 -21.65 -22.56 -6.62
C PRO A 173 -20.18 -22.20 -6.95
N GLY A 174 -19.26 -22.24 -5.99
CA GLY A 174 -17.84 -21.90 -6.23
C GLY A 174 -17.50 -20.42 -6.02
N TRP A 175 -18.44 -19.63 -5.48
CA TRP A 175 -18.26 -18.20 -5.19
C TRP A 175 -19.29 -17.74 -4.16
N ALA A 176 -19.08 -16.57 -3.56
CA ALA A 176 -20.01 -15.97 -2.61
C ALA A 176 -20.07 -14.45 -2.72
N VAL A 177 -21.29 -13.92 -2.64
CA VAL A 177 -21.60 -12.50 -2.55
C VAL A 177 -22.47 -12.24 -1.32
N ASP A 178 -22.46 -11.01 -0.83
CA ASP A 178 -23.39 -10.55 0.19
C ASP A 178 -24.83 -10.61 -0.35
N PRO A 179 -25.80 -11.22 0.37
CA PRO A 179 -27.16 -11.39 -0.14
C PRO A 179 -27.95 -10.08 -0.26
N VAL A 180 -27.52 -9.02 0.43
CA VAL A 180 -28.18 -7.70 0.40
C VAL A 180 -27.47 -6.79 -0.58
N THR A 181 -26.15 -6.64 -0.43
CA THR A 181 -25.38 -5.67 -1.21
C THR A 181 -24.83 -6.24 -2.51
N HIS A 182 -24.85 -7.56 -2.70
CA HIS A 182 -24.31 -8.27 -3.87
C HIS A 182 -22.80 -8.06 -4.11
N VAL A 183 -22.10 -7.46 -3.13
CA VAL A 183 -20.64 -7.30 -3.14
C VAL A 183 -19.98 -8.66 -2.88
N PRO A 184 -18.89 -9.02 -3.58
CA PRO A 184 -18.19 -10.28 -3.32
C PRO A 184 -17.64 -10.34 -1.90
N VAL A 185 -17.83 -11.49 -1.25
CA VAL A 185 -17.34 -11.75 0.10
C VAL A 185 -16.50 -13.01 0.10
N GLY A 186 -15.42 -13.02 0.89
CA GLY A 186 -14.47 -14.14 0.92
C GLY A 186 -14.97 -15.42 1.59
N THR A 187 -16.28 -15.59 1.84
CA THR A 187 -16.83 -16.71 2.63
C THR A 187 -16.80 -18.04 1.90
N ALA A 188 -16.77 -18.08 0.57
CA ALA A 188 -16.60 -19.34 -0.16
C ALA A 188 -15.17 -19.89 -0.07
N ILE A 189 -14.17 -19.05 0.17
CA ILE A 189 -12.78 -19.51 0.40
C ILE A 189 -12.66 -20.10 1.81
N PRO A 190 -12.03 -21.28 1.97
CA PRO A 190 -11.81 -21.90 3.27
C PRO A 190 -11.13 -20.97 4.27
N GLY A 191 -11.60 -21.01 5.51
CA GLY A 191 -11.07 -20.19 6.62
C GLY A 191 -9.55 -20.25 6.75
N ALA A 192 -8.98 -21.43 6.55
CA ALA A 192 -7.54 -21.66 6.63
C ALA A 192 -6.72 -20.85 5.61
N VAL A 193 -7.23 -20.66 4.39
CA VAL A 193 -6.59 -19.80 3.38
C VAL A 193 -6.80 -18.33 3.71
N ARG A 194 -7.98 -17.97 4.23
CA ARG A 194 -8.31 -16.57 4.57
C ARG A 194 -7.41 -15.98 5.65
N VAL A 195 -6.96 -16.78 6.61
CA VAL A 195 -6.06 -16.35 7.69
C VAL A 195 -4.69 -15.92 7.13
N LEU A 196 -4.25 -16.50 6.01
CA LEU A 196 -2.97 -16.19 5.37
C LEU A 196 -2.89 -14.75 4.84
N ALA A 197 -4.02 -14.10 4.59
CA ALA A 197 -4.07 -12.75 4.03
C ALA A 197 -3.61 -11.68 5.04
N ALA A 198 -3.60 -11.99 6.34
CA ALA A 198 -3.28 -11.03 7.38
C ALA A 198 -1.85 -10.45 7.30
N PRO A 199 -0.78 -11.27 7.22
CA PRO A 199 0.58 -10.77 6.98
C PRO A 199 0.72 -9.88 5.74
N PHE A 200 0.11 -10.27 4.62
CA PHE A 200 0.18 -9.54 3.35
C PHE A 200 -0.44 -8.16 3.47
N ASN A 201 -1.68 -8.10 3.97
CA ASN A 201 -2.43 -6.86 4.07
C ASN A 201 -1.88 -5.94 5.16
N ILE A 202 -1.55 -6.46 6.35
CA ILE A 202 -1.04 -5.63 7.44
C ILE A 202 0.33 -5.07 7.08
N ALA A 203 1.27 -5.91 6.62
CA ALA A 203 2.58 -5.42 6.24
C ALA A 203 2.52 -4.48 5.03
N GLY A 204 1.76 -4.85 3.99
CA GLY A 204 1.59 -4.06 2.77
C GLY A 204 0.93 -2.71 3.00
N ALA A 205 -0.27 -2.70 3.59
CA ALA A 205 -1.02 -1.47 3.84
C ALA A 205 -0.27 -0.55 4.81
N PHE A 206 0.34 -1.09 5.86
CA PHE A 206 1.09 -0.26 6.81
C PHE A 206 2.35 0.30 6.15
N ALA A 207 3.07 -0.49 5.35
CA ALA A 207 4.23 0.02 4.61
C ALA A 207 3.83 1.15 3.65
N LEU A 208 2.71 1.01 2.93
CA LEU A 208 2.20 2.05 2.05
C LEU A 208 1.81 3.32 2.82
N VAL A 209 0.92 3.20 3.80
CA VAL A 209 0.35 4.34 4.54
C VAL A 209 1.42 5.02 5.40
N PHE A 210 2.12 4.28 6.26
CA PHE A 210 3.11 4.88 7.16
C PHE A 210 4.38 5.29 6.43
N GLY A 211 4.75 4.62 5.33
CA GLY A 211 5.87 5.08 4.51
C GLY A 211 5.56 6.40 3.79
N ALA A 212 4.30 6.61 3.39
CA ALA A 212 3.82 7.88 2.84
C ALA A 212 3.77 8.98 3.93
N LEU A 213 3.25 8.69 5.13
CA LEU A 213 3.28 9.62 6.27
C LEU A 213 4.70 9.97 6.70
N PHE A 214 5.60 8.98 6.74
CA PHE A 214 7.02 9.18 7.02
C PHE A 214 7.66 10.10 5.96
N SER A 215 7.32 9.90 4.69
CA SER A 215 7.77 10.78 3.61
C SER A 215 7.25 12.21 3.80
N ALA A 216 5.98 12.40 4.14
CA ALA A 216 5.41 13.71 4.44
C ALA A 216 6.17 14.40 5.59
N TYR A 217 6.45 13.67 6.68
CA TYR A 217 7.22 14.16 7.82
C TYR A 217 8.61 14.66 7.44
N VAL A 218 9.30 13.94 6.55
CA VAL A 218 10.66 14.28 6.12
C VAL A 218 10.71 15.62 5.40
N PHE A 219 9.70 15.92 4.57
CA PHE A 219 9.64 17.11 3.73
C PHE A 219 8.90 18.31 4.34
N MET A 220 8.12 18.12 5.41
CA MET A 220 7.41 19.23 6.05
C MET A 220 8.29 20.03 7.03
N PRO A 221 7.97 21.32 7.29
CA PRO A 221 8.66 22.13 8.29
C PRO A 221 8.60 21.47 9.67
N LYS A 222 9.76 21.22 10.28
CA LYS A 222 9.85 20.40 11.50
C LYS A 222 9.62 21.24 12.76
N ASN A 223 8.84 20.70 13.69
CA ASN A 223 8.73 21.15 15.07
C ASN A 223 9.10 20.01 16.01
N LYS A 224 10.38 19.98 16.43
CA LYS A 224 10.92 18.91 17.27
C LYS A 224 10.71 19.23 18.75
N VAL A 225 9.55 18.84 19.28
CA VAL A 225 9.21 18.90 20.71
C VAL A 225 10.01 17.87 21.49
N MET A 226 10.06 16.63 20.99
CA MET A 226 10.88 15.55 21.55
C MET A 226 12.18 15.45 20.77
N ARG A 227 13.29 15.91 21.37
CA ARG A 227 14.63 15.88 20.76
C ARG A 227 15.41 14.65 21.21
N GLY A 228 16.50 14.34 20.51
CA GLY A 228 17.37 13.21 20.85
C GLY A 228 17.82 13.28 22.31
N ARG A 229 17.59 12.18 23.05
CA ARG A 229 18.09 11.97 24.41
C ARG A 229 18.96 10.73 24.43
N THR A 230 20.02 10.75 25.23
CA THR A 230 20.82 9.58 25.57
C THR A 230 20.03 8.72 26.56
N LEU A 231 19.46 7.62 26.08
CA LEU A 231 18.65 6.68 26.86
C LEU A 231 19.20 5.25 26.66
N PRO A 232 18.94 4.32 27.61
CA PRO A 232 19.25 2.91 27.43
C PRO A 232 18.64 2.36 26.13
N PRO A 233 19.27 1.38 25.44
CA PRO A 233 18.92 1.00 24.06
C PRO A 233 17.43 0.72 23.81
N VAL A 234 16.77 -0.04 24.68
CA VAL A 234 15.34 -0.37 24.56
C VAL A 234 14.47 0.88 24.75
N VAL A 235 14.77 1.68 25.78
CA VAL A 235 14.05 2.92 26.08
C VAL A 235 14.25 3.95 24.97
N ALA A 236 15.45 4.01 24.37
CA ALA A 236 15.74 4.88 23.23
C ALA A 236 14.93 4.53 21.99
N GLN A 237 14.65 3.25 21.74
CA GLN A 237 13.80 2.82 20.62
C GLN A 237 12.34 3.20 20.84
N LEU A 238 11.79 2.92 22.03
CA LEU A 238 10.42 3.31 22.40
C LEU A 238 10.27 4.85 22.38
N TYR A 239 11.25 5.57 22.94
CA TYR A 239 11.30 7.02 22.89
C TYR A 239 11.36 7.53 21.45
N GLY A 240 12.17 6.90 20.59
CA GLY A 240 12.28 7.26 19.18
C GLY A 240 10.95 7.12 18.44
N LEU A 241 10.22 6.02 18.68
CA LEU A 241 8.89 5.80 18.11
C LEU A 241 7.91 6.89 18.55
N VAL A 242 7.82 7.13 19.85
CA VAL A 242 6.94 8.18 20.42
C VAL A 242 7.34 9.56 19.91
N ALA A 243 8.64 9.85 19.85
CA ALA A 243 9.15 11.13 19.35
C ALA A 243 8.82 11.35 17.87
N VAL A 244 8.86 10.32 17.02
CA VAL A 244 8.43 10.45 15.61
C VAL A 244 6.96 10.83 15.53
N VAL A 245 6.10 10.16 16.29
CA VAL A 245 4.65 10.43 16.32
C VAL A 245 4.36 11.83 16.86
N VAL A 246 4.90 12.18 18.04
CA VAL A 246 4.68 13.48 18.68
C VAL A 246 5.21 14.62 17.80
N ASN A 247 6.43 14.48 17.26
CA ASN A 247 7.00 15.51 16.40
C ASN A 247 6.27 15.63 15.05
N PHE A 248 5.69 14.54 14.52
CA PHE A 248 4.84 14.60 13.34
C PHE A 248 3.65 15.52 13.60
N PHE A 249 2.84 15.25 14.63
CA PHE A 249 1.68 16.07 14.95
C PHE A 249 2.06 17.51 15.33
N ALA A 250 3.13 17.70 16.10
CA ALA A 250 3.62 19.03 16.46
C ALA A 250 4.07 19.88 15.25
N SER A 251 4.42 19.23 14.13
CA SER A 251 4.85 19.89 12.90
C SER A 251 3.69 20.27 11.98
N ILE A 252 2.48 19.72 12.18
CA ILE A 252 1.30 19.98 11.33
C ILE A 252 0.95 21.47 11.27
N PRO A 253 0.86 22.23 12.39
CA PRO A 253 0.50 23.65 12.33
C PRO A 253 1.48 24.47 11.48
N ARG A 254 2.78 24.16 11.57
CA ARG A 254 3.81 24.81 10.74
C ARG A 254 3.69 24.42 9.27
N ALA A 255 3.39 23.16 8.99
CA ALA A 255 3.15 22.68 7.63
C ALA A 255 1.91 23.35 7.00
N VAL A 256 0.83 23.50 7.76
CA VAL A 256 -0.38 24.22 7.32
C VAL A 256 -0.08 25.70 7.07
N ALA A 257 0.64 26.35 7.96
CA ALA A 257 1.03 27.75 7.78
C ALA A 257 1.93 27.94 6.54
N ALA A 258 2.91 27.06 6.32
CA ALA A 258 3.74 27.07 5.13
C ALA A 258 2.93 26.76 3.85
N GLY A 259 1.92 25.89 3.95
CA GLY A 259 1.00 25.60 2.85
C GLY A 259 0.19 26.83 2.44
N LYS A 260 -0.36 27.57 3.42
CA LYS A 260 -1.09 28.82 3.18
C LYS A 260 -0.22 29.92 2.54
N ARG A 261 1.10 29.88 2.76
CA ARG A 261 2.07 30.81 2.15
C ARG A 261 2.64 30.32 0.81
N GLY A 262 2.26 29.13 0.33
CA GLY A 262 2.83 28.55 -0.90
C GLY A 262 4.28 28.05 -0.76
N GLU A 263 4.81 27.98 0.46
CA GLU A 263 6.19 27.57 0.74
C GLU A 263 6.34 26.06 0.98
N LEU A 264 5.23 25.32 1.04
CA LEU A 264 5.25 23.91 1.39
C LEU A 264 5.81 23.06 0.24
N HIS A 265 6.74 22.16 0.58
CA HIS A 265 7.30 21.23 -0.39
C HIS A 265 6.20 20.33 -0.98
N SER A 266 6.08 20.27 -2.31
CA SER A 266 4.99 19.56 -3.02
C SER A 266 4.83 18.07 -2.66
N ARG A 267 5.93 17.43 -2.25
CA ARG A 267 5.90 16.05 -1.73
C ARG A 267 5.03 15.87 -0.49
N VAL A 268 4.82 16.91 0.32
CA VAL A 268 4.00 16.82 1.54
C VAL A 268 2.53 16.53 1.18
N PRO A 269 1.81 17.40 0.44
CA PRO A 269 0.43 17.11 0.05
C PRO A 269 0.33 15.83 -0.81
N ALA A 270 1.28 15.60 -1.73
CA ALA A 270 1.31 14.39 -2.55
C ALA A 270 1.35 13.09 -1.72
N THR A 271 2.23 13.02 -0.72
CA THR A 271 2.37 11.83 0.13
C THR A 271 1.25 11.69 1.15
N LEU A 272 0.64 12.79 1.60
CA LEU A 272 -0.58 12.74 2.42
C LEU A 272 -1.78 12.19 1.64
N LEU A 273 -1.97 12.59 0.38
CA LEU A 273 -3.01 12.02 -0.49
C LEU A 273 -2.79 10.50 -0.69
N ILE A 274 -1.55 10.06 -0.92
CA ILE A 274 -1.21 8.63 -1.01
C ILE A 274 -1.51 7.91 0.32
N ALA A 275 -1.20 8.51 1.47
CA ALA A 275 -1.51 7.93 2.77
C ALA A 275 -3.02 7.77 2.99
N ILE A 276 -3.81 8.79 2.64
CA ILE A 276 -5.28 8.75 2.71
C ILE A 276 -5.81 7.65 1.77
N GLY A 277 -5.36 7.62 0.52
CA GLY A 277 -5.81 6.64 -0.46
C GLY A 277 -5.40 5.20 -0.14
N GLY A 278 -4.27 4.99 0.54
CA GLY A 278 -3.90 3.67 1.07
C GLY A 278 -4.69 3.26 2.32
N PHE A 279 -5.16 4.23 3.09
CA PHE A 279 -5.89 3.99 4.35
C PHE A 279 -7.37 3.65 4.11
N ILE A 280 -8.03 4.36 3.18
CA ILE A 280 -9.48 4.21 2.92
C ILE A 280 -9.87 2.75 2.60
N PRO A 281 -9.25 2.04 1.63
CA PRO A 281 -9.58 0.65 1.34
C PRO A 281 -9.32 -0.28 2.53
N GLY A 282 -8.30 0.01 3.35
CA GLY A 282 -8.01 -0.76 4.56
C GLY A 282 -9.15 -0.68 5.57
N VAL A 283 -9.78 0.49 5.72
CA VAL A 283 -10.95 0.67 6.59
C VAL A 283 -12.18 0.01 5.99
N THR A 284 -12.51 0.28 4.72
CA THR A 284 -13.73 -0.25 4.09
C THR A 284 -13.70 -1.77 3.95
N SER A 285 -12.55 -2.37 3.61
CA SER A 285 -12.37 -3.82 3.61
C SER A 285 -12.46 -4.42 5.03
N GLY A 286 -11.95 -3.71 6.04
CA GLY A 286 -12.09 -4.11 7.44
C GLY A 286 -13.54 -4.14 7.91
N LEU A 287 -14.35 -3.17 7.46
CA LEU A 287 -15.78 -3.05 7.77
C LEU A 287 -16.61 -4.23 7.24
N ASN A 288 -16.18 -4.90 6.16
CA ASN A 288 -16.83 -6.13 5.67
C ASN A 288 -16.90 -7.22 6.73
N ARG A 289 -15.93 -7.27 7.67
CA ARG A 289 -15.92 -8.27 8.76
C ARG A 289 -17.02 -8.05 9.79
N PHE A 290 -17.58 -6.85 9.83
CA PHE A 290 -18.70 -6.45 10.68
C PHE A 290 -20.03 -6.40 9.91
N GLY A 291 -20.06 -6.88 8.66
CA GLY A 291 -21.27 -6.91 7.82
C GLY A 291 -21.54 -5.62 7.03
N PHE A 292 -20.66 -4.62 7.10
CA PHE A 292 -20.80 -3.37 6.35
C PHE A 292 -20.09 -3.47 4.99
N THR A 293 -20.75 -4.10 4.01
CA THR A 293 -20.18 -4.42 2.69
C THR A 293 -20.38 -3.35 1.62
N TRP A 294 -21.38 -2.48 1.78
CA TRP A 294 -21.73 -1.44 0.79
C TRP A 294 -20.59 -0.43 0.52
N ALA A 295 -19.70 -0.21 1.48
CA ALA A 295 -18.60 0.75 1.37
C ALA A 295 -17.38 0.20 0.63
N PHE A 296 -17.38 -1.09 0.27
CA PHE A 296 -16.22 -1.78 -0.29
C PHE A 296 -15.74 -1.14 -1.61
N PHE A 297 -16.56 -1.15 -2.66
CA PHE A 297 -16.20 -0.58 -3.96
C PHE A 297 -15.98 0.93 -3.93
N LEU A 298 -16.73 1.65 -3.09
CA LEU A 298 -16.53 3.09 -2.91
C LEU A 298 -15.15 3.37 -2.30
N GLY A 299 -14.78 2.61 -1.28
CA GLY A 299 -13.48 2.74 -0.63
C GLY A 299 -12.32 2.43 -1.57
N GLU A 300 -12.48 1.43 -2.44
CA GLU A 300 -11.49 1.12 -3.48
C GLU A 300 -11.33 2.26 -4.48
N LEU A 301 -12.43 2.74 -5.05
CA LEU A 301 -12.39 3.85 -6.01
C LEU A 301 -11.74 5.10 -5.39
N LEU A 302 -12.18 5.50 -4.19
CA LEU A 302 -11.59 6.63 -3.50
C LEU A 302 -10.11 6.37 -3.21
N GLY A 303 -9.76 5.16 -2.78
CA GLY A 303 -8.39 4.75 -2.52
C GLY A 303 -7.47 4.98 -3.71
N VAL A 304 -7.80 4.40 -4.87
CA VAL A 304 -6.99 4.55 -6.09
C VAL A 304 -6.96 6.00 -6.58
N LEU A 305 -8.07 6.73 -6.51
CA LEU A 305 -8.13 8.14 -6.94
C LEU A 305 -7.24 9.04 -6.06
N PHE A 306 -7.25 8.86 -4.75
CA PHE A 306 -6.38 9.62 -3.84
C PHE A 306 -4.90 9.30 -4.05
N ILE A 307 -4.54 8.02 -4.23
CA ILE A 307 -3.16 7.64 -4.56
C ILE A 307 -2.75 8.25 -5.90
N PHE A 308 -3.62 8.19 -6.92
CA PHE A 308 -3.34 8.70 -8.25
C PHE A 308 -3.20 10.23 -8.25
N ALA A 309 -4.10 10.96 -7.57
CA ALA A 309 -4.00 12.40 -7.39
C ALA A 309 -2.68 12.79 -6.70
N GLY A 310 -2.29 12.07 -5.64
CA GLY A 310 -0.99 12.27 -5.00
C GLY A 310 0.20 12.07 -5.94
N PHE A 311 0.13 11.09 -6.84
CA PHE A 311 1.14 10.89 -7.89
C PHE A 311 1.18 12.04 -8.92
N LEU A 312 0.04 12.53 -9.38
CA LEU A 312 -0.04 13.63 -10.35
C LEU A 312 0.53 14.92 -9.78
N VAL A 313 0.16 15.28 -8.54
CA VAL A 313 0.72 16.44 -7.81
C VAL A 313 2.25 16.34 -7.71
N SER A 314 2.78 15.13 -7.54
CA SER A 314 4.22 14.91 -7.54
C SER A 314 4.85 15.18 -8.92
N ARG A 315 4.22 14.72 -10.02
CA ARG A 315 4.73 14.84 -11.40
C ARG A 315 4.69 16.25 -11.97
N GLU A 316 3.57 16.96 -11.84
CA GLU A 316 3.39 18.30 -12.42
C GLU A 316 4.48 19.26 -11.96
N VAL A 317 4.91 19.14 -10.69
CA VAL A 317 5.97 19.95 -10.13
C VAL A 317 7.37 19.57 -10.65
N PHE A 318 7.61 18.28 -10.97
CA PHE A 318 8.85 17.91 -11.66
C PHE A 318 8.89 18.42 -13.09
N ALA A 319 7.75 18.49 -13.77
CA ALA A 319 7.65 19.07 -15.11
C ALA A 319 7.82 20.60 -15.10
N SER A 320 7.28 21.30 -14.10
CA SER A 320 7.43 22.76 -13.99
C SER A 320 8.85 23.19 -13.66
N ARG A 321 9.58 22.44 -12.81
CA ARG A 321 10.99 22.72 -12.50
C ARG A 321 11.98 22.34 -13.61
N ALA A 322 11.57 21.52 -14.57
CA ALA A 322 12.42 21.08 -15.68
C ALA A 322 12.33 21.99 -16.92
N ARG A 323 11.44 23.00 -16.93
CA ARG A 323 11.46 24.05 -17.96
C ARG A 323 12.62 24.99 -17.64
N PRO A 324 13.66 25.10 -18.50
CA PRO A 324 14.63 26.17 -18.36
C PRO A 324 13.86 27.48 -18.52
N GLU A 325 14.07 28.44 -17.61
CA GLU A 325 13.67 29.82 -17.85
C GLU A 325 14.23 30.22 -19.21
N ARG A 326 13.35 30.51 -20.17
CA ARG A 326 13.78 31.14 -21.42
C ARG A 326 14.32 32.51 -21.02
N THR A 327 15.63 32.63 -20.99
CA THR A 327 16.33 33.90 -20.84
C THR A 327 15.74 34.90 -21.85
N PRO A 328 15.37 36.13 -21.46
CA PRO A 328 14.94 37.14 -22.42
C PRO A 328 16.10 37.37 -23.38
N ALA A 329 15.84 37.23 -24.68
CA ALA A 329 16.83 37.57 -25.69
C ALA A 329 17.18 39.06 -25.53
N LEU A 330 18.41 39.32 -25.08
CA LEU A 330 19.04 40.63 -25.21
C LEU A 330 19.17 40.92 -26.71
N ARG A 331 18.19 41.63 -27.29
CA ARG A 331 18.44 42.36 -28.54
C ARG A 331 19.29 43.56 -28.17
N GLY A 332 20.59 43.39 -28.38
CA GLY A 332 21.57 44.44 -28.26
C GLY A 332 21.20 45.64 -29.11
N GLU A 333 21.48 46.80 -28.53
CA GLU A 333 21.63 48.08 -29.20
C GLU A 333 22.55 47.92 -30.42
N ALA A 334 22.08 48.39 -31.58
CA ALA A 334 22.93 48.68 -32.72
C ALA A 334 22.92 50.21 -32.90
N THR A 335 23.92 50.86 -32.31
CA THR A 335 24.35 52.22 -32.63
C THR A 335 25.59 52.16 -33.52
N SER A 336 25.60 53.04 -34.53
CA SER A 336 26.72 53.53 -35.36
C SER A 336 27.49 52.56 -36.27
N ALA A 337 27.24 52.67 -37.58
CA ALA A 337 28.16 53.26 -38.55
C ALA A 337 27.37 53.72 -39.80
#